data_AF-A0A2R6GFL6-F1
#
_entry.id   AF-A0A2R6GFL6-F1
#
_cell.length_a   1.000
_cell.length_b   1.000
_cell.length_c   1.000
_cell.angle_alpha   90.00
_cell.angle_beta   90.00
_cell.angle_gamma   90.00
#
_symmetry.space_group_name_H-M   'P 1'
#
loop_
_entity.id
_entity.type
_entity.pdbx_description
1 polymer ?
#
loop_
_entity_poly.entity_id
_entity_poly.type
_entity_poly.pdbx_seq_one_letter_code
_entity_poly.pdbx_strand_id
1 'polypeptide(L)'
;MSVADAEADLSEDDRRGLELIRDTGGIHQSDFWKELEVSSRKGSRIVDSLAEQGLIQREETVYEGHNTYYLTPAPRDLDFSLLMAGDKLSPFIGEEEVDPNSDAFSQWIMTLAYEEY
;
A
#
# COMPACT_ATOMS: atom_id res chain seq x y z
N MET A 1 -15.65 2.16 -4.61
CA MET A 1 -14.46 1.59 -5.26
C MET A 1 -13.49 1.23 -4.17
N SER A 2 -12.98 0.00 -4.19
CA SER A 2 -11.91 -0.41 -3.29
C SER A 2 -10.60 0.28 -3.70
N VAL A 3 -9.66 0.43 -2.76
CA VAL A 3 -8.27 0.87 -3.04
C VAL A 3 -7.62 -0.03 -4.10
N ALA A 4 -7.97 -1.32 -4.11
CA ALA A 4 -7.51 -2.28 -5.11
C ALA A 4 -8.02 -1.95 -6.53
N ASP A 5 -9.28 -1.47 -6.66
CA ASP A 5 -9.85 -1.08 -7.95
C ASP A 5 -9.15 0.18 -8.49
N ALA A 6 -8.89 1.16 -7.62
CA ALA A 6 -8.18 2.40 -7.98
C ALA A 6 -6.75 2.12 -8.46
N GLU A 7 -6.03 1.18 -7.83
CA GLU A 7 -4.67 0.81 -8.23
C GLU A 7 -4.59 0.06 -9.57
N ALA A 8 -5.65 -0.66 -9.94
CA ALA A 8 -5.70 -1.43 -11.19
C ALA A 8 -5.69 -0.51 -12.43
N ASP A 9 -6.35 0.65 -12.33
CA ASP A 9 -6.52 1.62 -13.41
C ASP A 9 -5.39 2.67 -13.49
N LEU A 10 -4.37 2.58 -12.63
CA LEU A 10 -3.24 3.51 -12.64
C LEU A 10 -2.42 3.43 -13.93
N SER A 11 -2.00 4.58 -14.41
CA SER A 11 -0.94 4.67 -15.42
C SER A 11 0.38 4.13 -14.87
N GLU A 12 1.30 3.74 -15.75
CA GLU A 12 2.62 3.25 -15.32
C GLU A 12 3.38 4.30 -14.48
N ASP A 13 3.27 5.58 -14.85
CA ASP A 13 3.88 6.68 -14.11
C ASP A 13 3.25 6.86 -12.72
N ASP A 14 1.91 6.77 -12.61
CA ASP A 14 1.22 6.89 -11.32
C ASP A 14 1.55 5.70 -10.41
N ARG A 15 1.62 4.49 -10.98
CA ARG A 15 2.00 3.28 -10.23
C ARG A 15 3.42 3.39 -9.68
N ARG A 16 4.39 3.81 -10.51
CA ARG A 16 5.76 4.07 -10.06
C ARG A 16 5.83 5.16 -8.98
N GLY A 17 5.04 6.22 -9.13
CA GLY A 17 4.95 7.27 -8.13
C GLY A 17 4.39 6.77 -6.79
N LEU A 18 3.33 5.97 -6.83
CA LEU A 18 2.73 5.39 -5.64
C LEU A 18 3.68 4.42 -4.93
N GLU A 19 4.39 3.58 -5.67
CA GLU A 19 5.43 2.68 -5.12
C GLU A 19 6.53 3.49 -4.43
N LEU A 20 7.04 4.54 -5.06
CA LEU A 20 8.06 5.40 -4.45
C LEU A 20 7.60 5.97 -3.10
N ILE A 21 6.37 6.48 -3.02
CA ILE A 21 5.82 7.05 -1.77
C ILE A 21 5.66 5.97 -0.68
N ARG A 22 5.36 4.71 -1.07
CA ARG A 22 5.26 3.57 -0.15
C ARG A 22 6.62 3.12 0.36
N ASP A 23 7.58 2.97 -0.55
CA ASP A 23 8.92 2.50 -0.24
C ASP A 23 9.66 3.46 0.70
N THR A 24 9.44 4.77 0.55
CA THR A 24 10.03 5.76 1.45
C THR A 24 9.23 5.94 2.74
N GLY A 25 7.98 5.44 2.81
CA GLY A 25 7.03 5.73 3.89
C GLY A 25 6.57 7.19 3.96
N GLY A 26 7.07 8.03 3.06
CA GLY A 26 6.79 9.45 2.94
C GLY A 26 7.94 10.21 2.29
N ILE A 27 7.64 11.29 1.56
CA ILE A 27 8.64 12.05 0.79
C ILE A 27 8.17 13.48 0.55
N HIS A 28 9.09 14.45 0.57
CA HIS A 28 8.76 15.81 0.14
C HIS A 28 8.47 15.83 -1.36
N GLN A 29 7.41 16.52 -1.77
CA GLN A 29 6.98 16.59 -3.17
C GLN A 29 8.11 17.08 -4.10
N SER A 30 8.96 17.98 -3.58
CA SER A 30 10.14 18.48 -4.28
C SER A 30 11.18 17.41 -4.63
N ASP A 31 11.32 16.41 -3.79
CA ASP A 31 12.25 15.30 -4.01
C ASP A 31 11.58 14.18 -4.78
N PHE A 32 10.27 13.99 -4.58
CA PHE A 32 9.48 13.00 -5.31
C PHE A 32 9.73 13.01 -6.82
N TRP A 33 9.64 14.16 -7.49
CA TRP A 33 9.89 14.20 -8.93
C TRP A 33 11.37 14.10 -9.31
N LYS A 34 12.29 14.44 -8.40
CA LYS A 34 13.73 14.24 -8.63
C LYS A 34 14.03 12.75 -8.64
N GLU A 35 13.52 12.01 -7.64
CA GLU A 35 13.77 10.57 -7.53
C GLU A 35 12.99 9.73 -8.55
N LEU A 36 11.83 10.20 -8.99
CA LEU A 36 11.11 9.58 -10.10
C LEU A 36 11.72 9.92 -11.49
N GLU A 37 12.73 10.80 -11.52
CA GLU A 37 13.41 11.31 -12.72
C GLU A 37 12.44 11.97 -13.72
N VAL A 38 11.48 12.75 -13.21
CA VAL A 38 10.49 13.46 -14.03
C VAL A 38 10.51 14.97 -13.80
N SER A 39 9.97 15.72 -14.76
CA SER A 39 9.76 17.16 -14.56
C SER A 39 8.79 17.43 -13.39
N SER A 40 8.97 18.54 -12.68
CA SER A 40 8.05 18.98 -11.61
C SER A 40 6.60 19.05 -12.07
N ARG A 41 6.34 19.51 -13.30
CA ARG A 41 5.00 19.51 -13.90
C ARG A 41 4.39 18.11 -14.02
N LYS A 42 5.19 17.11 -14.40
CA LYS A 42 4.73 15.71 -14.48
C LYS A 42 4.55 15.14 -13.07
N GLY A 43 5.50 15.38 -12.17
CA GLY A 43 5.42 14.96 -10.78
C GLY A 43 4.17 15.50 -10.07
N SER A 44 3.86 16.79 -10.21
CA SER A 44 2.64 17.36 -9.65
C SER A 44 1.38 16.70 -10.18
N ARG A 45 1.30 16.38 -11.48
CA ARG A 45 0.14 15.67 -12.04
C ARG A 45 -0.05 14.27 -11.46
N ILE A 46 1.05 13.55 -11.25
CA ILE A 46 1.03 12.22 -10.60
C ILE A 46 0.51 12.36 -9.17
N VAL A 47 1.05 13.32 -8.42
CA VAL A 47 0.64 13.58 -7.04
C VAL A 47 -0.84 13.98 -6.95
N ASP A 48 -1.31 14.84 -7.85
CA ASP A 48 -2.72 15.22 -7.92
C ASP A 48 -3.61 14.01 -8.23
N SER A 49 -3.25 13.20 -9.24
CA SER A 49 -3.96 11.97 -9.61
C SER A 49 -4.07 11.00 -8.43
N LEU A 50 -2.96 10.72 -7.76
CA LEU A 50 -2.91 9.80 -6.62
C LEU A 50 -3.69 10.32 -5.40
N ALA A 51 -3.65 11.64 -5.15
CA ALA A 51 -4.38 12.25 -4.05
C ALA A 51 -5.89 12.29 -4.33
N GLU A 52 -6.31 12.57 -5.56
CA GLU A 52 -7.73 12.54 -5.98
C GLU A 52 -8.32 11.13 -5.86
N GLN A 53 -7.53 10.10 -6.13
CA GLN A 53 -7.91 8.70 -5.94
C GLN A 53 -7.83 8.23 -4.48
N GLY A 54 -7.38 9.09 -3.55
CA GLY A 54 -7.26 8.76 -2.14
C GLY A 54 -6.15 7.75 -1.81
N LEU A 55 -5.17 7.59 -2.71
CA LEU A 55 -4.06 6.64 -2.56
C LEU A 55 -2.89 7.20 -1.76
N ILE A 56 -2.81 8.52 -1.66
CA ILE A 56 -1.82 9.24 -0.84
C ILE A 56 -2.49 10.39 -0.07
N GLN A 57 -1.79 10.89 0.94
CA GLN A 57 -2.12 12.12 1.65
C GLN A 57 -1.04 13.18 1.39
N ARG A 58 -1.43 14.45 1.55
CA ARG A 58 -0.55 15.61 1.39
C ARG A 58 -0.68 16.52 2.59
N GLU A 59 0.45 16.86 3.19
CA GLU A 59 0.53 17.82 4.28
C GLU A 59 1.42 19.00 3.88
N GLU A 60 0.95 20.23 4.08
CA GLU A 60 1.77 21.42 3.81
C GLU A 60 2.97 21.48 4.76
N THR A 61 4.15 21.73 4.21
CA THR A 61 5.39 21.83 4.99
C THR A 61 6.37 22.81 4.36
N VAL A 62 7.42 23.17 5.11
CA VAL A 62 8.57 23.92 4.60
C VAL A 62 9.75 22.98 4.52
N TYR A 63 10.30 22.83 3.32
CA TYR A 63 11.48 22.00 3.06
C TYR A 63 12.51 22.81 2.28
N GLU A 64 13.76 22.80 2.74
CA GLU A 64 14.86 23.60 2.16
C GLU A 64 14.52 25.09 1.97
N GLY A 65 13.70 25.67 2.85
CA GLY A 65 13.29 27.08 2.78
C GLY A 65 12.17 27.38 1.78
N HIS A 66 11.57 26.36 1.17
CA HIS A 66 10.45 26.48 0.23
C HIS A 66 9.21 25.80 0.77
N ASN A 67 8.04 26.44 0.61
CA ASN A 67 6.76 25.78 0.87
C ASN A 67 6.56 24.65 -0.13
N THR A 68 6.22 23.47 0.37
CA THR A 68 5.98 22.26 -0.41
C THR A 68 4.97 21.36 0.32
N TYR A 69 4.79 20.14 -0.16
CA TYR A 69 4.00 19.12 0.51
C TYR A 69 4.87 17.96 0.96
N TYR A 70 4.55 17.37 2.10
CA TYR A 70 4.99 16.04 2.47
C TYR A 70 3.93 15.03 2.03
N LEU A 71 4.34 14.07 1.21
CA LEU A 71 3.48 13.03 0.67
C LEU A 71 3.61 11.79 1.54
N THR A 72 2.49 11.17 1.91
CA THR A 72 2.48 9.90 2.64
C THR A 72 1.51 8.91 2.02
N PRO A 73 1.74 7.59 2.15
CA PRO A 73 0.76 6.61 1.72
C PRO A 73 -0.56 6.82 2.46
N ALA A 74 -1.68 6.74 1.75
CA ALA A 74 -2.96 6.64 2.44
C ALA A 74 -3.06 5.27 3.14
N PRO A 75 -3.74 5.19 4.30
CA PRO A 75 -4.07 3.93 4.93
C PRO A 75 -4.74 3.02 3.89
N ARG A 76 -4.13 1.86 3.62
CA ARG A 76 -4.79 0.84 2.82
C ARG A 76 -5.81 0.14 3.71
N ASP A 77 -7.04 0.06 3.22
CA ASP A 77 -7.99 -0.91 3.75
C ASP A 77 -7.52 -2.28 3.25
N LEU A 78 -6.67 -2.93 4.05
CA LEU A 78 -6.13 -4.23 3.74
C LEU A 78 -7.20 -5.26 4.11
N ASP A 79 -7.72 -5.94 3.10
CA ASP A 79 -8.60 -7.08 3.31
C ASP A 79 -7.76 -8.28 3.72
N PHE A 80 -7.74 -8.54 5.03
CA PHE A 80 -7.07 -9.71 5.59
C PHE A 80 -7.94 -10.96 5.58
N SER A 81 -9.15 -10.94 4.99
CA SER A 81 -10.06 -12.09 4.99
C SER A 81 -9.40 -13.36 4.44
N LEU A 82 -8.57 -13.23 3.39
CA LEU A 82 -7.81 -14.35 2.81
C LEU A 82 -6.74 -14.94 3.76
N LEU A 83 -6.38 -14.21 4.81
CA LEU A 83 -5.43 -14.63 5.83
C LEU A 83 -6.14 -15.09 7.10
N MET A 84 -7.46 -15.05 7.18
CA MET A 84 -8.23 -15.43 8.37
C MET A 84 -8.95 -16.77 8.15
N ALA A 85 -9.09 -17.54 9.23
CA ALA A 85 -10.02 -18.65 9.39
C ALA A 85 -10.77 -18.37 10.70
N GLY A 86 -11.96 -17.79 10.60
CA GLY A 86 -12.70 -17.24 11.74
C GLY A 86 -11.94 -16.13 12.43
N ASP A 87 -11.79 -16.26 13.74
CA ASP A 87 -11.02 -15.35 14.56
C ASP A 87 -9.51 -15.64 14.54
N LYS A 88 -9.06 -16.65 13.77
CA LYS A 88 -7.64 -17.06 13.69
C LYS A 88 -6.96 -16.53 12.43
N LEU A 89 -5.90 -15.76 12.63
CA LEU A 89 -4.96 -15.41 11.55
C LEU A 89 -4.19 -16.65 11.10
N SER A 90 -3.81 -16.68 9.82
CA SER A 90 -2.97 -17.72 9.23
C SER A 90 -1.68 -17.87 10.01
N PRO A 91 -1.31 -19.10 10.44
CA PRO A 91 -0.08 -19.32 11.19
C PRO A 91 1.18 -19.20 10.30
N PHE A 92 1.04 -18.93 9.00
CA PHE A 92 2.15 -18.88 8.04
C PHE A 92 2.57 -17.47 7.64
N ILE A 93 2.02 -16.43 8.29
CA ILE A 93 2.43 -15.05 8.04
C ILE A 93 3.92 -14.93 8.39
N GLY A 94 4.77 -14.71 7.38
CA GLY A 94 6.20 -14.50 7.54
C GLY A 94 7.04 -15.77 7.77
N GLU A 95 6.45 -16.96 7.66
CA GLU A 95 7.17 -18.24 7.73
C GLU A 95 7.78 -18.57 6.35
N GLU A 96 9.10 -18.73 6.27
CA GLU A 96 9.79 -19.13 5.03
C GLU A 96 9.69 -20.65 4.76
N GLU A 97 9.53 -21.47 5.81
CA GLU A 97 9.34 -22.92 5.72
C GLU A 97 8.09 -23.35 6.48
N VAL A 98 7.04 -23.72 5.74
CA VAL A 98 5.79 -24.25 6.31
C VAL A 98 5.93 -25.75 6.54
N ASP A 99 5.72 -26.21 7.77
CA ASP A 99 5.52 -27.64 8.05
C ASP A 99 4.05 -28.04 7.85
N PRO A 100 3.72 -28.77 6.77
CA PRO A 100 2.35 -29.20 6.47
C PRO A 100 1.83 -30.28 7.42
N ASN A 101 2.66 -30.82 8.33
CA ASN A 101 2.23 -31.78 9.34
C ASN A 101 2.07 -31.15 10.73
N SER A 102 2.24 -29.83 10.85
CA SER A 102 2.13 -29.15 12.13
C SER A 102 0.69 -29.13 12.67
N ASP A 103 0.57 -29.15 14.00
CA ASP A 103 -0.72 -29.01 14.68
C ASP A 103 -1.40 -27.67 14.33
N ALA A 104 -0.61 -26.60 14.20
CA ALA A 104 -1.10 -25.26 13.86
C ALA A 104 -1.73 -25.25 12.46
N PHE A 105 -1.09 -25.87 11.46
CA PHE A 105 -1.67 -26.02 10.13
C PHE A 105 -2.98 -26.79 10.15
N SER A 106 -2.98 -27.95 10.81
CA SER A 106 -4.15 -28.82 10.89
C SER A 106 -5.33 -28.11 11.56
N GLN A 107 -5.09 -27.36 12.64
CA GLN A 107 -6.13 -26.59 13.32
C GLN A 107 -6.67 -25.44 12.46
N TRP A 108 -5.81 -24.72 11.75
CA TRP A 108 -6.23 -23.62 10.88
C TRP A 108 -7.09 -24.12 9.70
N ILE A 109 -6.69 -25.22 9.04
CA ILE A 109 -7.48 -25.86 7.98
C ILE A 109 -8.84 -26.35 8.50
N MET A 110 -8.88 -26.96 9.69
CA MET A 110 -10.14 -27.39 10.28
C MET A 110 -11.07 -26.19 10.53
N THR A 111 -10.55 -25.07 11.02
CA THR A 111 -11.36 -23.86 11.21
C THR A 111 -11.98 -23.37 9.90
N LEU A 112 -11.21 -23.31 8.79
CA LEU A 112 -11.75 -22.96 7.47
C LEU A 112 -12.90 -23.89 7.03
N ALA A 113 -12.72 -25.20 7.19
CA ALA A 113 -13.72 -26.19 6.78
C ALA A 113 -15.02 -26.10 7.59
N TYR A 114 -14.96 -25.63 8.83
CA TYR A 114 -16.14 -25.44 9.69
C TYR A 114 -16.84 -24.09 9.48
N GLU A 115 -16.20 -23.10 8.85
CA GLU A 115 -16.82 -21.81 8.54
C GLU A 115 -17.74 -21.84 7.31
N GLU A 116 -17.55 -22.81 6.40
CA GLU A 116 -18.40 -22.96 5.20
C GLU A 116 -19.80 -23.56 5.50
N TYR A 117 -20.12 -23.85 6.76
CA TYR A 117 -21.39 -24.43 7.23
C TYR A 117 -22.15 -23.53 8.21
#